data_AF-A0A972QFM1-F1
#
_entry.id   AF-A0A972QFM1-F1
#
_cell.length_a   1.000
_cell.length_b   1.000
_cell.length_c   1.000
_cell.angle_alpha   90.00
_cell.angle_beta   90.00
_cell.angle_gamma   90.00
#
_symmetry.space_group_name_H-M   'P 1'
#
loop_
_entity.id
_entity.type
_entity.pdbx_description
1 polymer ?
#
loop_
_entity_poly.entity_id
_entity_poly.type
_entity_poly.pdbx_seq_one_letter_code
_entity_poly.pdbx_strand_id
1 'polypeptide(L)' 'MILRSFYEAQLINYLKAINIEVDLLLNFGKKSEFKRFLYDNKRKNISDDQRRSVAE' A
#
# COMPACT_ATOMS: atom_id res chain seq x y z
N MET A 1 -13.32 15.95 3.93
CA MET A 1 -13.33 14.61 4.55
C MET A 1 -13.82 13.56 3.57
N ILE A 2 -13.02 13.20 2.57
CA ILE A 2 -13.33 12.02 1.74
C ILE A 2 -12.03 11.23 1.52
N LEU A 3 -11.47 10.74 2.61
CA LEU A 3 -10.68 9.51 2.60
C LEU A 3 -11.70 8.39 2.85
N ARG A 4 -12.29 7.84 1.78
CA ARG A 4 -13.28 6.75 1.89
C ARG A 4 -12.58 5.46 2.31
N SER A 5 -13.23 4.69 3.17
CA SER A 5 -12.76 3.39 3.66
C SER A 5 -12.37 2.40 2.55
N PHE A 6 -13.00 2.47 1.38
CA PHE A 6 -12.63 1.64 0.23
C PHE A 6 -11.20 1.90 -0.27
N TYR A 7 -10.75 3.16 -0.32
CA TYR A 7 -9.39 3.49 -0.74
C TYR A 7 -8.35 3.01 0.27
N GLU A 8 -8.68 3.07 1.57
CA GLU A 8 -7.82 2.51 2.62
C GLU A 8 -7.69 0.99 2.47
N ALA A 9 -8.79 0.29 2.19
CA ALA A 9 -8.77 -1.15 1.96
C ALA A 9 -7.95 -1.53 0.71
N GLN A 10 -8.07 -0.78 -0.38
CA GLN A 10 -7.21 -0.96 -1.56
C GLN A 10 -5.73 -0.73 -1.24
N LEU A 11 -5.40 0.37 -0.56
CA LEU A 11 -4.02 0.72 -0.20
C LEU A 11 -3.38 -0.39 0.65
N ILE A 12 -4.13 -0.91 1.63
CA ILE A 12 -3.69 -2.04 2.46
C ILE A 12 -3.48 -3.30 1.61
N ASN A 13 -4.32 -3.56 0.60
CA ASN A 13 -4.14 -4.70 -0.29
C ASN A 13 -2.88 -4.56 -1.16
N TYR A 14 -2.54 -3.35 -1.61
CA TYR A 14 -1.29 -3.11 -2.32
C TYR A 14 -0.07 -3.30 -1.42
N LEU A 15 -0.06 -2.72 -0.22
CA LEU A 15 0.97 -2.96 0.80
C LEU A 15 1.15 -4.46 1.12
N LYS A 16 0.04 -5.22 1.11
CA LYS A 16 0.03 -6.68 1.22
C LYS A 16 0.48 -7.42 -0.03
N ALA A 17 0.50 -6.82 -1.21
CA ALA A 17 0.97 -7.46 -2.44
C ALA A 17 2.46 -7.19 -2.70
N ILE A 18 2.95 -5.99 -2.36
CA ILE A 18 4.30 -5.51 -2.68
C ILE A 18 5.26 -5.55 -1.49
N ASN A 19 6.58 -5.48 -1.71
CA ASN A 19 7.58 -5.47 -0.63
C ASN A 19 7.83 -4.07 -0.03
N ILE A 20 6.81 -3.20 -0.07
CA ILE A 20 6.83 -1.86 0.50
C ILE A 20 5.97 -1.87 1.75
N GLU A 21 6.44 -1.23 2.82
CA GLU A 21 5.80 -1.24 4.14
C GLU A 21 5.13 0.08 4.51
N VAL A 22 5.35 1.13 3.72
CA VAL A 22 4.84 2.48 3.99
C VAL A 22 4.18 3.05 2.75
N ASP A 23 2.99 3.64 2.93
CA ASP A 23 2.26 4.33 1.86
C ASP A 23 1.54 5.59 2.39
N LEU A 24 1.19 6.50 1.49
CA LEU A 24 0.56 7.79 1.76
C LEU A 24 -0.69 7.99 0.92
N LEU A 25 -1.84 8.07 1.58
CA LEU A 25 -3.10 8.42 0.94
C LEU A 25 -3.33 9.93 1.02
N LEU A 26 -3.39 10.59 -0.14
CA LEU A 26 -3.59 12.03 -0.25
C LEU A 26 -4.99 12.37 -0.80
N ASN A 27 -5.64 13.36 -0.22
CA ASN A 27 -6.90 13.94 -0.71
C ASN A 27 -6.61 15.26 -1.42
N PHE A 28 -6.81 15.29 -2.74
CA PHE A 28 -6.64 16.48 -3.59
C PHE A 28 -7.92 17.33 -3.70
N GLY A 29 -8.91 17.10 -2.84
CA GLY A 29 -10.13 17.91 -2.79
C GLY A 29 -9.90 19.31 -2.24
N LYS A 30 -11.00 20.05 -2.05
CA LYS A 30 -10.99 21.46 -1.59
C LYS A 30 -10.21 21.70 -0.28
N LYS A 31 -10.05 20.66 0.55
CA LYS A 31 -9.13 20.66 1.69
C LYS A 31 -8.14 19.51 1.50
N SER A 32 -6.86 19.84 1.54
CA SER A 32 -5.78 18.85 1.57
C SER A 32 -5.84 18.09 2.88
N GLU A 33 -6.01 16.77 2.78
CA GLU A 33 -5.96 15.82 3.90
C GLU A 33 -5.01 14.70 3.48
N PHE A 34 -4.19 14.18 4.40
CA PHE A 34 -3.35 13.02 4.12
C PHE A 34 -3.39 12.01 5.26
N LYS A 35 -3.21 10.74 4.95
CA LYS A 35 -3.06 9.64 5.91
C LYS A 35 -1.86 8.77 5.53
N ARG A 36 -1.02 8.48 6.52
CA ARG A 36 0.10 7.55 6.39
C ARG A 36 -0.32 6.16 6.85
N PHE A 37 0.00 5.15 6.06
CA PHE A 37 -0.22 3.75 6.39
C PHE A 37 1.13 3.06 6.60
N LEU A 38 1.20 2.24 7.65
CA LEU A 38 2.33 1.34 7.91
C LEU A 38 1.79 -0.09 7.92
N TYR A 39 2.46 -0.95 7.17
CA TYR A 39 2.13 -2.36 7.09
C TYR A 39 3.39 -3.19 7.31
N ASP A 40 3.40 -3.92 8.42
CA ASP A 40 4.50 -4.79 8.82
C ASP A 40 4.46 -6.08 7.98
N ASN A 41 5.40 -6.21 7.03
CA ASN A 41 5.48 -7.33 6.10
C ASN A 41 6.32 -8.50 6.65
N LYS A 42 6.43 -8.68 7.97
CA LYS A 42 7.14 -9.78 8.66
C LYS A 42 6.97 -11.19 8.10
N ARG A 43 5.86 -11.49 7.41
CA ARG A 43 5.54 -12.81 6.86
C ARG A 43 5.96 -12.99 5.40
N LYS A 44 6.48 -11.96 4.73
CA LYS A 44 6.91 -12.02 3.33
C LYS A 44 8.39 -12.34 3.20
N ASN A 45 8.80 -13.51 3.67
CA ASN A 45 10.10 -14.10 3.32
C ASN A 45 10.06 -14.76 1.93
N ILE A 46 9.47 -14.08 0.95
CA ILE A 46 9.50 -14.54 -0.44
C ILE A 46 10.62 -13.72 -1.05
N SER A 47 11.75 -14.38 -1.36
CA SER A 47 12.88 -13.70 -1.99
C SER A 47 12.35 -12.90 -3.19
N ASP A 48 12.73 -11.61 -3.29
CA ASP A 48 12.28 -10.73 -4.38
C ASP A 48 12.55 -11.34 -5.77
N ASP A 49 13.51 -12.26 -5.82
CA ASP A 49 13.89 -13.11 -6.94
C ASP A 49 12.76 -14.00 -7.49
N GLN A 50 11.90 -14.57 -6.62
CA GLN A 50 10.80 -15.47 -7.02
C GLN A 50 9.66 -14.78 -7.76
N ARG A 51 9.58 -13.43 -7.73
CA ARG A 51 8.51 -12.66 -8.37
C ARG A 51 8.94 -12.01 -9.69
N ARG A 52 10.23 -11.69 -9.85
CA ARG A 52 10.78 -11.17 -11.12
C ARG A 52 10.67 -12.21 -12.23
N SER A 53 10.88 -13.49 -11.91
CA SER A 53 10.81 -14.61 -12.84
C SER A 53 9.41 -14.93 -13.39
N VAL A 54 8.34 -14.32 -12.86
CA VAL A 54 6.95 -14.53 -13.33
C VAL A 54 6.48 -13.37 -14.22
N ALA A 55 7.22 -12.26 -14.23
CA ALA A 55 6.92 -11.07 -15.03
C ALA A 55 7.76 -11.00 -16.34
N GLU A 56 8.74 -11.89 -16.49
CA GLU A 56 9.48 -12.19 -17.73
C GLU A 56 8.87 -13.41 -18.44
#